data_AF-A0A0S4LPC4-F1
#
_entry.id   AF-A0A0S4LPC4-F1
#
_cell.length_a   1.000
_cell.length_b   1.000
_cell.length_c   1.000
_cell.angle_alpha   90.00
_cell.angle_beta   90.00
_cell.angle_gamma   90.00
#
_symmetry.space_group_name_H-M   'P 1'
#
loop_
_entity.id
_entity.type
_entity.pdbx_description
1 polymer ?
#
loop_
_entity_poly.entity_id
_entity_poly.type
_entity_poly.pdbx_seq_one_letter_code
_entity_poly.pdbx_strand_id
1 'polypeptide(L)'
;MASGLDFSKLQNAPRLLIEADLQPIQGTRFQPTGFPDLGAATYTLHDGTEMLLVESPQSMANRFESVCWDSTKGDLVEPLKGLPYVVSKLPGGQTTNSILEAHRLNSAYIVNSREFETIKVEVDYDSSKPFDRSKMIKALLKYDPTSLLHGIFWEKIGGVVRVARSLSASIEACNVTVVQNGGVKIDRVTPGKEGSAGDAAEGYKNIPYHKTDFAAERLTAFINLDLFQIRGFGVGENAERLLIVLALFKIEKFMSEGLRLRTACDLKVVRTRVISPETFTLPNIEILTKELSDLIKAVESEGRFAKPSITNVSFKG
;
A
#
# COMPACT_ATOMS: atom_id res chain seq x y z
N MET A 1 8.04 33.59 3.71
CA MET A 1 9.39 33.02 3.92
C MET A 1 9.24 31.51 4.07
N ALA A 2 10.08 30.73 3.37
CA ALA A 2 9.83 29.32 3.05
C ALA A 2 9.59 28.45 4.29
N SER A 3 8.38 27.92 4.44
CA SER A 3 8.07 26.82 5.37
C SER A 3 8.16 25.47 4.62
N GLY A 4 9.26 25.25 3.90
CA GLY A 4 9.53 23.97 3.25
C GLY A 4 9.89 22.91 4.28
N LEU A 5 9.67 21.64 3.96
CA LEU A 5 10.16 20.52 4.76
C LEU A 5 11.69 20.63 4.91
N ASP A 6 12.20 20.47 6.13
CA ASP A 6 13.65 20.38 6.35
C ASP A 6 14.13 18.93 6.15
N PHE A 7 14.76 18.66 5.02
CA PHE A 7 15.33 17.36 4.69
C PHE A 7 16.75 17.16 5.23
N SER A 8 17.38 18.17 5.85
CA SER A 8 18.78 18.08 6.30
C SER A 8 19.00 16.90 7.25
N LYS A 9 18.01 16.63 8.11
CA LYS A 9 18.02 15.51 9.05
C LYS A 9 17.92 14.13 8.39
N LEU A 10 17.46 14.06 7.14
CA LEU A 10 17.32 12.82 6.36
C LEU A 10 18.48 12.60 5.37
N GLN A 11 19.27 13.64 5.09
CA GLN A 11 20.27 13.64 4.02
C GLN A 11 21.27 12.49 4.11
N ASN A 12 21.78 12.22 5.32
CA ASN A 12 22.78 11.18 5.58
C ASN A 12 22.21 9.92 6.25
N ALA A 13 20.91 9.93 6.60
CA ALA A 13 20.27 8.79 7.22
C ALA A 13 20.02 7.70 6.16
N PRO A 14 20.39 6.44 6.39
CA PRO A 14 20.11 5.36 5.44
C PRO A 14 18.62 5.01 5.41
N ARG A 15 17.91 5.19 6.54
CA ARG A 15 16.51 4.83 6.73
C ARG A 15 15.80 5.85 7.60
N LEU A 16 14.50 6.00 7.39
CA LEU A 16 13.57 6.56 8.35
C LEU A 16 12.72 5.43 8.93
N LEU A 17 12.90 5.14 10.22
CA LEU A 17 12.17 4.11 10.97
C LEU A 17 11.14 4.77 11.87
N ILE A 18 9.89 4.32 11.76
CA ILE A 18 8.76 4.85 12.52
C ILE A 18 8.03 3.69 13.19
N GLU A 19 7.64 3.91 14.43
CA GLU A 19 6.71 3.06 15.15
C GLU A 19 5.44 3.84 15.50
N ALA A 20 4.28 3.21 15.35
CA ALA A 20 3.03 3.73 15.87
C ALA A 20 2.35 2.70 16.78
N ASP A 21 2.09 3.10 18.03
CA ASP A 21 1.27 2.32 18.94
C ASP A 21 -0.19 2.46 18.50
N LEU A 22 -0.86 1.32 18.34
CA LEU A 22 -2.25 1.24 17.92
C LEU A 22 -3.12 0.64 19.00
N GLN A 23 -4.42 0.91 18.92
CA GLN A 23 -5.42 0.19 19.70
C GLN A 23 -6.73 0.09 18.91
N PRO A 24 -7.61 -0.89 19.20
CA PRO A 24 -8.97 -0.87 18.69
C PRO A 24 -9.65 0.45 19.02
N ILE A 25 -10.39 1.02 18.05
CA ILE A 25 -11.12 2.27 18.24
C ILE A 25 -12.22 2.10 19.31
N GLN A 26 -12.76 0.89 19.42
CA GLN A 26 -13.78 0.51 20.40
C GLN A 26 -13.53 -0.91 20.93
N GLY A 27 -13.59 -1.07 22.25
CA GLY A 27 -13.33 -2.34 22.93
C GLY A 27 -11.85 -2.73 22.91
N THR A 28 -11.58 -4.02 23.04
CA THR A 28 -10.22 -4.58 23.17
C THR A 28 -9.90 -5.63 22.11
N ARG A 29 -10.90 -6.04 21.32
CA ARG A 29 -10.81 -7.15 20.38
C ARG A 29 -10.61 -6.63 18.97
N PHE A 30 -9.84 -7.38 18.20
CA PHE A 30 -9.69 -7.19 16.77
C PHE A 30 -9.60 -8.56 16.10
N GLN A 31 -10.10 -8.66 14.88
CA GLN A 31 -9.78 -9.79 14.03
C GLN A 31 -8.41 -9.50 13.36
N PRO A 32 -7.60 -10.47 12.94
CA PRO A 32 -6.48 -10.36 11.99
C PRO A 32 -6.87 -10.78 10.57
N THR A 33 -6.00 -10.61 9.57
CA THR A 33 -6.20 -11.27 8.27
C THR A 33 -6.16 -12.79 8.50
N GLY A 34 -7.13 -13.50 7.93
CA GLY A 34 -7.22 -14.96 7.99
C GLY A 34 -7.09 -15.56 6.61
N PHE A 35 -6.28 -16.61 6.46
CA PHE A 35 -6.14 -17.36 5.21
C PHE A 35 -6.84 -18.72 5.34
N PRO A 36 -7.44 -19.26 4.28
CA PRO A 36 -8.14 -20.55 4.33
C PRO A 36 -7.29 -21.69 4.92
N ASP A 37 -6.01 -21.75 4.55
CA ASP A 37 -5.12 -22.87 4.93
C ASP A 37 -4.29 -22.59 6.21
N LEU A 38 -4.17 -21.32 6.63
CA LEU A 38 -3.32 -20.90 7.76
C LEU A 38 -4.12 -20.35 8.96
N GLY A 39 -5.33 -19.86 8.73
CA GLY A 39 -6.03 -19.02 9.70
C GLY A 39 -5.28 -17.69 9.92
N ALA A 40 -5.24 -17.23 11.17
CA ALA A 40 -4.48 -16.04 11.55
C ALA A 40 -2.97 -16.35 11.58
N ALA A 41 -2.15 -15.44 11.06
CA ALA A 41 -0.70 -15.59 11.03
C ALA A 41 -0.07 -15.34 12.43
N THR A 42 -0.10 -16.36 13.28
CA THR A 42 0.52 -16.38 14.61
C THR A 42 1.94 -16.94 14.56
N TYR A 43 2.79 -16.48 15.47
CA TYR A 43 4.15 -17.00 15.65
C TYR A 43 4.62 -16.78 17.10
N THR A 44 5.59 -17.54 17.57
CA THR A 44 6.09 -17.45 18.94
C THR A 44 7.55 -17.01 18.94
N LEU A 45 7.90 -16.03 19.77
CA LEU A 45 9.29 -15.61 19.98
C LEU A 45 10.07 -16.65 20.80
N HIS A 46 11.39 -16.52 20.82
CA HIS A 46 12.25 -17.46 21.56
C HIS A 46 11.98 -17.49 23.07
N ASP A 47 11.36 -16.47 23.63
CA ASP A 47 11.00 -16.34 25.05
C ASP A 47 9.58 -16.84 25.36
N GLY A 48 8.86 -17.36 24.36
CA GLY A 48 7.49 -17.84 24.50
C GLY A 48 6.42 -16.76 24.28
N THR A 49 6.81 -15.53 23.93
CA THR A 49 5.84 -14.46 23.62
C THR A 49 5.05 -14.81 22.36
N GLU A 50 3.71 -14.87 22.52
CA GLU A 50 2.78 -15.12 21.41
C GLU A 50 2.57 -13.85 20.60
N MET A 51 2.87 -13.94 19.31
CA MET A 51 2.80 -12.83 18.36
C MET A 51 1.78 -13.12 17.26
N LEU A 52 1.31 -12.06 16.63
CA LEU A 52 0.41 -12.14 15.49
C LEU A 52 0.72 -11.06 14.48
N LEU A 53 0.85 -11.45 13.21
CA LEU A 53 0.95 -10.51 12.10
C LEU A 53 -0.46 -10.05 11.69
N VAL A 54 -0.81 -8.82 12.08
CA VAL A 54 -2.13 -8.22 11.80
C VAL A 54 -2.21 -7.79 10.34
N GLU A 55 -1.16 -7.13 9.83
CA GLU A 55 -1.00 -6.76 8.43
C GLU A 55 0.43 -7.02 7.95
N SER A 56 0.55 -7.68 6.80
CA SER A 56 1.83 -8.01 6.17
C SER A 56 2.40 -6.83 5.37
N PRO A 57 3.70 -6.87 5.00
CA PRO A 57 4.28 -5.88 4.09
C PRO A 57 3.57 -5.72 2.75
N GLN A 58 3.01 -6.79 2.22
CA GLN A 58 2.24 -6.77 0.98
C GLN A 58 0.91 -6.05 1.19
N SER A 59 0.21 -6.36 2.28
CA SER A 59 -1.07 -5.71 2.58
C SER A 59 -0.87 -4.21 2.89
N MET A 60 0.16 -3.86 3.65
CA MET A 60 0.49 -2.48 3.95
C MET A 60 0.80 -1.64 2.71
N ALA A 61 1.41 -2.23 1.66
CA ALA A 61 1.58 -1.54 0.38
C ALA A 61 0.22 -1.16 -0.22
N ASN A 62 -0.74 -2.11 -0.26
CA ASN A 62 -2.09 -1.84 -0.75
C ASN A 62 -2.78 -0.75 0.09
N ARG A 63 -2.57 -0.72 1.41
CA ARG A 63 -3.11 0.34 2.29
C ARG A 63 -2.55 1.72 1.94
N PHE A 64 -1.22 1.82 1.80
CA PHE A 64 -0.57 3.07 1.39
C PHE A 64 -0.91 3.50 -0.03
N GLU A 65 -1.29 2.58 -0.91
CA GLU A 65 -1.80 2.91 -2.24
C GLU A 65 -3.26 3.38 -2.18
N SER A 66 -4.09 2.75 -1.36
CA SER A 66 -5.51 3.12 -1.24
C SER A 66 -5.74 4.55 -0.76
N VAL A 67 -4.87 5.06 0.14
CA VAL A 67 -4.97 6.44 0.63
C VAL A 67 -4.63 7.51 -0.42
N CYS A 68 -4.09 7.09 -1.57
CA CYS A 68 -3.84 7.97 -2.71
C CYS A 68 -5.04 8.10 -3.64
N TRP A 69 -6.10 7.32 -3.45
CA TRP A 69 -7.22 7.22 -4.38
C TRP A 69 -8.53 7.71 -3.75
N ASP A 70 -9.23 8.60 -4.45
CA ASP A 70 -10.60 9.00 -4.14
C ASP A 70 -11.55 8.07 -4.90
N SER A 71 -12.11 7.07 -4.20
CA SER A 71 -13.03 6.10 -4.79
C SER A 71 -14.34 6.72 -5.28
N THR A 72 -14.75 7.86 -4.73
CA THR A 72 -15.98 8.55 -5.12
C THR A 72 -15.79 9.30 -6.43
N LYS A 73 -14.62 9.91 -6.63
CA LYS A 73 -14.26 10.57 -7.90
C LYS A 73 -13.68 9.61 -8.95
N GLY A 74 -13.19 8.45 -8.52
CA GLY A 74 -12.48 7.51 -9.40
C GLY A 74 -11.15 8.08 -9.91
N ASP A 75 -10.43 8.81 -9.07
CA ASP A 75 -9.20 9.51 -9.43
C ASP A 75 -8.28 9.67 -8.20
N LEU A 76 -7.05 10.11 -8.41
CA LEU A 76 -6.13 10.52 -7.35
C LEU A 76 -6.75 11.58 -6.43
N VAL A 77 -6.44 11.51 -5.14
CA VAL A 77 -6.77 12.57 -4.17
C VAL A 77 -6.13 13.90 -4.60
N GLU A 78 -6.76 15.03 -4.24
CA GLU A 78 -6.35 16.37 -4.73
C GLU A 78 -4.85 16.68 -4.59
N PRO A 79 -4.15 16.35 -3.49
CA PRO A 79 -2.71 16.61 -3.35
C PRO A 79 -1.83 15.90 -4.40
N LEU A 80 -2.34 14.85 -5.03
CA LEU A 80 -1.61 13.98 -5.97
C LEU A 80 -1.95 14.28 -7.43
N LYS A 81 -2.83 15.25 -7.72
CA LYS A 81 -3.14 15.61 -9.11
C LYS A 81 -1.88 15.99 -9.87
N GLY A 82 -1.71 15.38 -11.05
CA GLY A 82 -0.52 15.54 -11.89
C GLY A 82 0.52 14.42 -11.71
N LEU A 83 0.43 13.61 -10.65
CA LEU A 83 1.30 12.44 -10.49
C LEU A 83 0.99 11.39 -11.58
N PRO A 84 1.99 10.85 -12.29
CA PRO A 84 1.75 9.85 -13.33
C PRO A 84 1.27 8.52 -12.80
N TYR A 85 0.37 7.91 -13.56
CA TYR A 85 -0.05 6.52 -13.39
C TYR A 85 -0.63 5.99 -14.71
N VAL A 86 -0.74 4.67 -14.82
CA VAL A 86 -1.28 4.01 -16.02
C VAL A 86 -2.70 3.53 -15.78
N VAL A 87 -3.62 3.93 -16.64
CA VAL A 87 -5.02 3.46 -16.67
C VAL A 87 -5.17 2.43 -17.77
N SER A 88 -5.71 1.26 -17.43
CA SER A 88 -6.10 0.24 -18.39
C SER A 88 -7.62 0.24 -18.59
N LYS A 89 -8.04 0.37 -19.85
CA LYS A 89 -9.43 0.17 -20.26
C LYS A 89 -9.67 -1.31 -20.47
N LEU A 90 -10.65 -1.86 -19.77
CA LEU A 90 -11.08 -3.25 -19.84
C LEU A 90 -12.19 -3.43 -20.88
N PRO A 91 -12.41 -4.67 -21.38
CA PRO A 91 -13.60 -4.99 -22.15
C PRO A 91 -14.87 -4.60 -21.38
N GLY A 92 -15.84 -4.00 -22.08
CA GLY A 92 -17.07 -3.50 -21.45
C GLY A 92 -16.98 -2.10 -20.84
N GLY A 93 -15.86 -1.39 -21.03
CA GLY A 93 -15.73 0.04 -20.70
C GLY A 93 -15.36 0.33 -19.24
N GLN A 94 -15.15 -0.70 -18.42
CA GLN A 94 -14.58 -0.55 -17.08
C GLN A 94 -13.10 -0.16 -17.16
N THR A 95 -12.54 0.33 -16.06
CA THR A 95 -11.11 0.68 -15.98
C THR A 95 -10.48 0.12 -14.72
N THR A 96 -9.19 -0.21 -14.82
CA THR A 96 -8.31 -0.41 -13.67
C THR A 96 -7.05 0.45 -13.85
N ASN A 97 -6.16 0.51 -12.87
CA ASN A 97 -4.97 1.35 -12.95
C ASN A 97 -3.80 0.87 -12.07
N SER A 98 -2.59 1.35 -12.38
CA SER A 98 -1.35 0.94 -11.71
C SER A 98 -1.27 1.29 -10.22
N ILE A 99 -2.10 2.21 -9.71
CA ILE A 99 -2.16 2.54 -8.28
C ILE A 99 -2.93 1.47 -7.51
N LEU A 100 -4.02 0.94 -8.07
CA LEU A 100 -4.92 0.00 -7.41
C LEU A 100 -4.59 -1.47 -7.69
N GLU A 101 -3.88 -1.75 -8.78
CA GLU A 101 -3.51 -3.11 -9.15
C GLU A 101 -2.39 -3.66 -8.25
N ALA A 102 -2.59 -4.87 -7.71
CA ALA A 102 -1.62 -5.51 -6.80
C ALA A 102 -0.22 -5.73 -7.44
N HIS A 103 -0.17 -5.82 -8.76
CA HIS A 103 1.05 -5.95 -9.56
C HIS A 103 1.50 -4.63 -10.18
N ARG A 104 0.85 -3.50 -9.88
CA ARG A 104 1.13 -2.17 -10.42
C ARG A 104 1.22 -2.21 -11.94
N LEU A 105 2.28 -1.67 -12.53
CA LEU A 105 2.52 -1.74 -13.98
C LEU A 105 2.71 -3.16 -14.54
N ASN A 106 2.99 -4.17 -13.70
CA ASN A 106 3.04 -5.56 -14.13
C ASN A 106 1.66 -6.26 -14.13
N SER A 107 0.59 -5.54 -13.77
CA SER A 107 -0.78 -6.06 -13.90
C SER A 107 -1.00 -6.67 -15.28
N ALA A 108 -1.65 -7.84 -15.34
CA ALA A 108 -2.03 -8.49 -16.59
C ALA A 108 -2.86 -7.55 -17.49
N TYR A 109 -3.64 -6.66 -16.89
CA TYR A 109 -4.45 -5.68 -17.61
C TYR A 109 -3.63 -4.54 -18.20
N ILE A 110 -2.38 -4.35 -17.76
CA ILE A 110 -1.47 -3.32 -18.27
C ILE A 110 -0.40 -3.94 -19.18
N VAL A 111 0.34 -4.92 -18.69
CA VAL A 111 1.52 -5.50 -19.37
C VAL A 111 1.16 -6.23 -20.67
N ASN A 112 -0.06 -6.74 -20.78
CA ASN A 112 -0.54 -7.42 -22.00
C ASN A 112 -1.20 -6.44 -23.00
N SER A 113 -1.21 -5.14 -22.71
CA SER A 113 -1.72 -4.14 -23.66
C SER A 113 -0.68 -3.86 -24.76
N ARG A 114 -1.14 -3.41 -25.92
CA ARG A 114 -0.22 -3.06 -27.03
C ARG A 114 0.62 -1.83 -26.68
N GLU A 115 -0.01 -0.89 -25.98
CA GLU A 115 0.58 0.38 -25.58
C GLU A 115 1.69 0.21 -24.54
N PHE A 116 1.70 -0.89 -23.78
CA PHE A 116 2.79 -1.22 -22.86
C PHE A 116 4.15 -1.41 -23.55
N GLU A 117 4.17 -1.73 -24.86
CA GLU A 117 5.42 -1.87 -25.60
C GLU A 117 6.26 -0.57 -25.55
N THR A 118 5.62 0.61 -25.46
CA THR A 118 6.32 1.88 -25.26
C THR A 118 7.09 1.92 -23.93
N ILE A 119 6.47 1.46 -22.85
CA ILE A 119 7.12 1.37 -21.52
C ILE A 119 8.26 0.36 -21.59
N LYS A 120 8.03 -0.80 -22.22
CA LYS A 120 9.02 -1.86 -22.35
C LYS A 120 10.27 -1.42 -23.15
N VAL A 121 10.08 -0.66 -24.23
CA VAL A 121 11.19 -0.07 -25.00
C VAL A 121 12.01 0.89 -24.14
N GLU A 122 11.38 1.70 -23.28
CA GLU A 122 12.11 2.61 -22.39
C GLU A 122 12.87 1.90 -21.26
N VAL A 123 12.40 0.73 -20.83
CA VAL A 123 13.14 -0.15 -19.89
C VAL A 123 14.40 -0.72 -20.55
N ASP A 124 14.38 -0.91 -21.88
CA ASP A 124 15.51 -1.33 -22.72
C ASP A 124 16.26 -2.57 -22.18
N TYR A 125 15.48 -3.60 -21.85
CA TYR A 125 16.02 -4.88 -21.41
C TYR A 125 16.43 -5.76 -22.59
N ASP A 126 17.68 -6.20 -22.58
CA ASP A 126 18.26 -7.14 -23.54
C ASP A 126 18.91 -8.29 -22.76
N SER A 127 18.40 -9.51 -22.95
CA SER A 127 18.89 -10.70 -22.23
C SER A 127 20.35 -11.07 -22.53
N SER A 128 20.94 -10.51 -23.59
CA SER A 128 22.34 -10.74 -23.97
C SER A 128 23.33 -9.78 -23.30
N LYS A 129 22.86 -8.80 -22.52
CA LYS A 129 23.69 -7.74 -21.93
C LYS A 129 23.42 -7.55 -20.43
N PRO A 130 24.37 -6.97 -19.67
CA PRO A 130 24.09 -6.49 -18.32
C PRO A 130 22.93 -5.49 -18.32
N PHE A 131 22.01 -5.64 -17.38
CA PHE A 131 20.81 -4.81 -17.30
C PHE A 131 21.10 -3.44 -16.68
N ASP A 132 20.80 -2.37 -17.42
CA ASP A 132 20.87 -1.00 -16.93
C ASP A 132 19.63 -0.64 -16.10
N ARG A 133 19.74 -0.79 -14.78
CA ARG A 133 18.67 -0.41 -13.85
C ARG A 133 18.24 1.05 -13.97
N SER A 134 19.12 1.97 -14.38
CA SER A 134 18.78 3.41 -14.46
C SER A 134 17.63 3.68 -15.43
N LYS A 135 17.56 2.93 -16.53
CA LYS A 135 16.47 3.04 -17.53
C LYS A 135 15.13 2.62 -16.96
N MET A 136 15.11 1.50 -16.27
CA MET A 136 13.91 1.03 -15.55
C MET A 136 13.45 2.05 -14.50
N ILE A 137 14.37 2.60 -13.70
CA ILE A 137 14.04 3.63 -12.71
C ILE A 137 13.43 4.87 -13.35
N LYS A 138 13.99 5.34 -14.47
CA LYS A 138 13.47 6.49 -15.22
C LYS A 138 12.09 6.19 -15.81
N ALA A 139 11.87 5.01 -16.36
CA ALA A 139 10.57 4.58 -16.86
C ALA A 139 9.53 4.53 -15.73
N LEU A 140 9.89 3.99 -14.56
CA LEU A 140 9.01 3.98 -13.40
C LEU A 140 8.68 5.39 -12.92
N LEU A 141 9.65 6.29 -12.79
CA LEU A 141 9.39 7.70 -12.45
C LEU A 141 8.47 8.38 -13.47
N LYS A 142 8.60 8.03 -14.75
CA LYS A 142 7.81 8.64 -15.82
C LYS A 142 6.36 8.19 -15.84
N TYR A 143 6.10 6.91 -15.58
CA TYR A 143 4.79 6.29 -15.78
C TYR A 143 4.05 5.93 -14.49
N ASP A 144 4.76 5.63 -13.40
CA ASP A 144 4.19 5.29 -12.09
C ASP A 144 5.24 5.44 -10.97
N PRO A 145 5.47 6.66 -10.45
CA PRO A 145 6.44 6.90 -9.37
C PRO A 145 6.16 6.06 -8.11
N THR A 146 4.91 5.68 -7.88
CA THR A 146 4.48 4.87 -6.73
C THR A 146 5.15 3.49 -6.71
N SER A 147 5.42 2.92 -7.88
CA SER A 147 6.16 1.67 -8.02
C SER A 147 7.60 1.74 -7.49
N LEU A 148 8.23 2.92 -7.45
CA LEU A 148 9.56 3.11 -6.85
C LEU A 148 9.52 3.03 -5.31
N LEU A 149 8.37 3.33 -4.70
CA LEU A 149 8.16 3.19 -3.26
C LEU A 149 7.78 1.76 -2.89
N HIS A 150 6.81 1.17 -3.59
CA HIS A 150 6.21 -0.10 -3.20
C HIS A 150 6.80 -1.34 -3.89
N GLY A 151 7.79 -1.13 -4.75
CA GLY A 151 8.48 -2.18 -5.47
C GLY A 151 7.67 -2.74 -6.63
N ILE A 152 8.38 -3.28 -7.61
CA ILE A 152 7.78 -3.93 -8.78
C ILE A 152 8.70 -5.02 -9.29
N PHE A 153 8.11 -6.08 -9.81
CA PHE A 153 8.81 -7.11 -10.58
C PHE A 153 8.08 -7.23 -11.93
N TRP A 154 8.82 -7.05 -13.02
CA TRP A 154 8.36 -7.28 -14.38
C TRP A 154 8.92 -8.60 -14.90
N GLU A 155 8.47 -9.72 -14.33
CA GLU A 155 8.94 -11.05 -14.71
C GLU A 155 8.68 -11.38 -16.19
N LYS A 156 7.65 -10.77 -16.79
CA LYS A 156 7.33 -10.89 -18.21
C LYS A 156 8.30 -10.16 -19.14
N ILE A 157 9.06 -9.19 -18.62
CA ILE A 157 10.14 -8.52 -19.37
C ILE A 157 11.45 -9.29 -19.15
N GLY A 158 11.80 -9.58 -17.90
CA GLY A 158 12.97 -10.38 -17.56
C GLY A 158 13.14 -10.58 -16.05
N GLY A 159 13.74 -11.70 -15.65
CA GLY A 159 13.89 -12.08 -14.23
C GLY A 159 14.70 -11.10 -13.36
N VAL A 160 15.50 -10.24 -13.98
CA VAL A 160 16.30 -9.20 -13.30
C VAL A 160 15.62 -7.83 -13.26
N VAL A 161 14.50 -7.66 -13.98
CA VAL A 161 13.77 -6.40 -14.14
C VAL A 161 12.86 -6.20 -12.93
N ARG A 162 13.45 -5.80 -11.80
CA ARG A 162 12.74 -5.62 -10.52
C ARG A 162 13.34 -4.50 -9.67
N VAL A 163 12.52 -3.84 -8.87
CA VAL A 163 12.92 -2.89 -7.84
C VAL A 163 12.32 -3.30 -6.50
N ALA A 164 13.14 -3.27 -5.45
CA ALA A 164 12.70 -3.59 -4.10
C ALA A 164 11.87 -2.43 -3.54
N ARG A 165 11.12 -2.69 -2.47
CA ARG A 165 10.35 -1.63 -1.81
C ARG A 165 11.30 -0.64 -1.14
N SER A 166 11.06 0.65 -1.34
CA SER A 166 11.67 1.71 -0.53
C SER A 166 10.79 2.02 0.69
N LEU A 167 9.48 1.81 0.60
CA LEU A 167 8.54 1.93 1.72
C LEU A 167 7.97 0.55 2.07
N SER A 168 8.27 0.06 3.26
CA SER A 168 7.70 -1.17 3.81
C SER A 168 7.12 -0.93 5.21
N ALA A 169 6.09 -1.69 5.56
CA ALA A 169 5.52 -1.63 6.90
C ALA A 169 4.86 -2.95 7.28
N SER A 170 4.66 -3.20 8.57
CA SER A 170 3.83 -4.28 9.09
C SER A 170 3.04 -3.78 10.29
N ILE A 171 1.95 -4.47 10.64
CA ILE A 171 1.29 -4.30 11.93
C ILE A 171 1.37 -5.62 12.66
N GLU A 172 1.90 -5.59 13.87
CA GLU A 172 2.09 -6.78 14.69
C GLU A 172 1.44 -6.58 16.06
N ALA A 173 0.90 -7.68 16.57
CA ALA A 173 0.33 -7.76 17.90
C ALA A 173 1.21 -8.66 18.78
N CYS A 174 1.46 -8.22 20.01
CA CYS A 174 2.33 -8.87 20.98
C CYS A 174 1.52 -9.33 22.20
N ASN A 175 1.87 -10.49 22.75
CA ASN A 175 1.15 -11.18 23.81
C ASN A 175 -0.33 -11.35 23.46
N VAL A 176 -0.58 -12.02 22.33
CA VAL A 176 -1.94 -12.23 21.84
C VAL A 176 -2.67 -13.32 22.60
N THR A 177 -3.97 -13.12 22.79
CA THR A 177 -4.90 -14.11 23.33
C THR A 177 -6.04 -14.30 22.35
N VAL A 178 -6.45 -15.56 22.18
CA VAL A 178 -7.59 -15.93 21.35
C VAL A 178 -8.88 -15.56 22.06
N VAL A 179 -9.76 -14.86 21.37
CA VAL A 179 -11.12 -14.57 21.84
C VAL A 179 -12.12 -15.27 20.94
N GLN A 180 -12.70 -16.35 21.47
CA GLN A 180 -13.77 -17.07 20.78
C GLN A 180 -15.02 -16.20 20.73
N ASN A 181 -15.57 -16.04 19.54
CA ASN A 181 -16.77 -15.28 19.26
C ASN A 181 -17.65 -16.08 18.28
N GLY A 182 -18.88 -15.62 18.08
CA GLY A 182 -19.80 -16.25 17.15
C GLY A 182 -21.04 -15.41 16.97
N GLY A 183 -21.90 -15.88 16.10
CA GLY A 183 -23.19 -15.25 15.87
C GLY A 183 -24.12 -16.19 15.14
N VAL A 184 -25.31 -15.69 14.84
CA VAL A 184 -26.30 -16.40 14.03
C VAL A 184 -26.74 -15.46 12.92
N LYS A 185 -26.59 -15.90 11.67
CA LYS A 185 -27.26 -15.24 10.55
C LYS A 185 -28.72 -15.69 10.59
N ILE A 186 -29.63 -14.75 10.79
CA ILE A 186 -31.06 -15.07 10.95
C ILE A 186 -31.74 -15.00 9.59
N ASP A 187 -32.36 -16.10 9.18
CA ASP A 187 -33.29 -16.13 8.07
C ASP A 187 -34.68 -15.74 8.58
N ARG A 188 -35.19 -14.59 8.13
CA ARG A 188 -36.49 -14.08 8.56
C ARG A 188 -37.66 -14.66 7.76
N VAL A 189 -37.38 -15.26 6.59
CA VAL A 189 -38.39 -15.80 5.67
C VAL A 189 -38.59 -17.29 5.93
N THR A 190 -37.48 -18.01 6.11
CA THR A 190 -37.48 -19.45 6.40
C THR A 190 -36.66 -19.76 7.67
N PRO A 191 -37.07 -19.29 8.86
CA PRO A 191 -36.30 -19.43 10.11
C PRO A 191 -36.09 -20.88 10.59
N GLY A 192 -36.69 -21.87 9.93
CA GLY A 192 -36.50 -23.30 10.15
C GLY A 192 -37.52 -23.95 11.09
N LYS A 193 -38.31 -24.89 10.54
CA LYS A 193 -38.94 -26.05 11.20
C LYS A 193 -38.92 -27.22 10.20
N GLU A 194 -39.10 -28.47 10.65
CA GLU A 194 -39.31 -29.60 9.73
C GLU A 194 -40.40 -29.25 8.69
N GLY A 195 -40.10 -29.46 7.41
CA GLY A 195 -41.00 -29.15 6.28
C GLY A 195 -40.84 -27.77 5.64
N SER A 196 -39.95 -26.90 6.13
CA SER A 196 -39.64 -25.62 5.47
C SER A 196 -38.66 -25.81 4.28
N ALA A 197 -38.92 -25.15 3.15
CA ALA A 197 -38.13 -25.30 1.91
C ALA A 197 -36.68 -24.79 2.06
N GLY A 198 -35.72 -25.51 1.47
CA GLY A 198 -34.31 -25.12 1.39
C GLY A 198 -33.44 -25.54 2.59
N ASP A 199 -32.15 -25.74 2.34
CA ASP A 199 -31.16 -26.11 3.35
C ASP A 199 -30.22 -24.96 3.75
N ALA A 200 -29.42 -25.17 4.80
CA ALA A 200 -28.47 -24.16 5.29
C ALA A 200 -27.26 -23.94 4.36
N ALA A 201 -26.92 -24.92 3.52
CA ALA A 201 -25.80 -24.82 2.57
C ALA A 201 -26.19 -23.98 1.35
N GLU A 202 -27.47 -23.99 0.98
CA GLU A 202 -28.11 -23.17 -0.05
C GLU A 202 -28.47 -21.76 0.46
N GLY A 203 -28.26 -21.49 1.75
CA GLY A 203 -28.42 -20.17 2.37
C GLY A 203 -29.76 -19.92 3.06
N TYR A 204 -30.59 -20.96 3.25
CA TYR A 204 -31.82 -20.88 4.03
C TYR A 204 -31.55 -21.14 5.52
N LYS A 205 -32.55 -20.86 6.38
CA LYS A 205 -32.51 -21.11 7.83
C LYS A 205 -31.50 -20.23 8.58
N ASN A 206 -31.64 -20.26 9.90
CA ASN A 206 -30.67 -19.62 10.78
C ASN A 206 -29.34 -20.38 10.72
N ILE A 207 -28.24 -19.67 10.48
CA ILE A 207 -26.89 -20.24 10.37
C ILE A 207 -26.03 -19.73 11.54
N PRO A 208 -25.84 -20.52 12.60
CA PRO A 208 -24.82 -20.27 13.60
C PRO A 208 -23.43 -20.33 12.98
N TYR A 209 -22.54 -19.44 13.39
CA TYR A 209 -21.16 -19.43 12.95
C TYR A 209 -20.22 -19.11 14.11
N HIS A 210 -19.04 -19.71 14.07
CA HIS A 210 -17.94 -19.40 14.97
C HIS A 210 -16.99 -18.41 14.30
N LYS A 211 -16.36 -17.57 15.11
CA LYS A 211 -15.40 -16.58 14.67
C LYS A 211 -14.30 -16.43 15.71
N THR A 212 -13.07 -16.39 15.24
CA THR A 212 -11.91 -16.13 16.10
C THR A 212 -11.53 -14.66 16.00
N ASP A 213 -11.69 -13.94 17.11
CA ASP A 213 -11.10 -12.61 17.32
C ASP A 213 -9.86 -12.76 18.23
N PHE A 214 -9.11 -11.68 18.41
CA PHE A 214 -7.91 -11.62 19.24
C PHE A 214 -7.94 -10.38 20.13
N ALA A 215 -7.32 -10.48 21.29
CA ALA A 215 -6.90 -9.33 22.11
C ALA A 215 -5.39 -9.41 22.31
N ALA A 216 -4.73 -8.27 22.48
CA ALA A 216 -3.28 -8.18 22.59
C ALA A 216 -2.87 -7.17 23.65
N GLU A 217 -1.71 -7.37 24.25
CA GLU A 217 -1.11 -6.38 25.14
C GLU A 217 -0.68 -5.13 24.36
N ARG A 218 -0.08 -5.33 23.19
CA ARG A 218 0.40 -4.23 22.32
C ARG A 218 0.09 -4.50 20.87
N LEU A 219 -0.26 -3.45 20.15
CA LEU A 219 -0.35 -3.41 18.69
C LEU A 219 0.60 -2.33 18.19
N THR A 220 1.52 -2.68 17.32
CA THR A 220 2.53 -1.75 16.80
C THR A 220 2.55 -1.81 15.29
N ALA A 221 2.45 -0.66 14.64
CA ALA A 221 2.80 -0.52 13.23
C ALA A 221 4.29 -0.17 13.13
N PHE A 222 5.06 -1.02 12.44
CA PHE A 222 6.46 -0.77 12.12
C PHE A 222 6.54 -0.28 10.68
N ILE A 223 7.22 0.84 10.44
CA ILE A 223 7.40 1.42 9.10
C ILE A 223 8.88 1.69 8.87
N ASN A 224 9.35 1.34 7.67
CA ASN A 224 10.69 1.60 7.20
C ASN A 224 10.65 2.26 5.82
N LEU A 225 11.20 3.47 5.75
CA LEU A 225 11.50 4.17 4.50
C LEU A 225 13.01 4.14 4.23
N ASP A 226 13.41 3.42 3.19
CA ASP A 226 14.79 3.27 2.74
C ASP A 226 15.23 4.50 1.92
N LEU A 227 15.79 5.48 2.63
CA LEU A 227 16.30 6.71 2.05
C LEU A 227 17.56 6.48 1.20
N PHE A 228 18.35 5.46 1.53
CA PHE A 228 19.53 5.08 0.74
C PHE A 228 19.11 4.59 -0.65
N GLN A 229 18.10 3.73 -0.73
CA GLN A 229 17.57 3.26 -2.01
C GLN A 229 16.96 4.41 -2.84
N ILE A 230 16.21 5.32 -2.21
CA ILE A 230 15.66 6.50 -2.91
C ILE A 230 16.76 7.34 -3.55
N ARG A 231 17.84 7.65 -2.81
CA ARG A 231 19.01 8.36 -3.36
C ARG A 231 19.73 7.53 -4.43
N GLY A 232 19.80 6.20 -4.22
CA GLY A 232 20.41 5.25 -5.15
C GLY A 232 19.69 5.15 -6.50
N PHE A 233 18.45 5.65 -6.62
CA PHE A 233 17.75 5.78 -7.90
C PHE A 233 18.41 6.79 -8.84
N GLY A 234 19.09 7.82 -8.30
CA GLY A 234 19.79 8.83 -9.09
C GLY A 234 18.87 9.57 -10.07
N VAL A 235 17.66 9.91 -9.62
CA VAL A 235 16.62 10.54 -10.44
C VAL A 235 16.61 12.07 -10.36
N GLY A 236 17.47 12.64 -9.51
CA GLY A 236 17.59 14.07 -9.30
C GLY A 236 16.84 14.54 -8.05
N GLU A 237 17.26 15.68 -7.51
CA GLU A 237 16.85 16.14 -6.18
C GLU A 237 15.33 16.29 -6.03
N ASN A 238 14.65 16.91 -7.00
CA ASN A 238 13.20 17.11 -6.93
C ASN A 238 12.43 15.79 -6.97
N ALA A 239 12.86 14.83 -7.78
CA ALA A 239 12.22 13.51 -7.85
C ALA A 239 12.49 12.67 -6.59
N GLU A 240 13.70 12.73 -6.03
CA GLU A 240 14.03 12.07 -4.75
C GLU A 240 13.23 12.67 -3.60
N ARG A 241 13.13 14.00 -3.51
CA ARG A 241 12.28 14.69 -2.53
C ARG A 241 10.81 14.33 -2.71
N LEU A 242 10.33 14.28 -3.96
CA LEU A 242 8.96 13.86 -4.27
C LEU A 242 8.67 12.46 -3.70
N LEU A 243 9.57 11.50 -3.90
CA LEU A 243 9.40 10.13 -3.39
C LEU A 243 9.35 10.10 -1.85
N ILE A 244 10.21 10.88 -1.18
CA ILE A 244 10.21 10.97 0.29
C ILE A 244 8.91 11.60 0.79
N VAL A 245 8.48 12.73 0.22
CA VAL A 245 7.24 13.42 0.63
C VAL A 245 6.01 12.58 0.32
N LEU A 246 5.98 11.88 -0.82
CA LEU A 246 4.92 10.96 -1.17
C LEU A 246 4.84 9.81 -0.15
N ALA A 247 5.97 9.25 0.27
CA ALA A 247 6.00 8.23 1.31
C ALA A 247 5.48 8.75 2.66
N LEU A 248 5.92 9.94 3.09
CA LEU A 248 5.46 10.58 4.33
C LEU A 248 3.95 10.90 4.27
N PHE A 249 3.46 11.42 3.15
CA PHE A 249 2.05 11.66 2.91
C PHE A 249 1.24 10.38 3.06
N LYS A 250 1.68 9.27 2.44
CA LYS A 250 1.03 7.96 2.55
C LYS A 250 0.99 7.46 3.99
N ILE A 251 2.09 7.63 4.74
CA ILE A 251 2.19 7.23 6.15
C ILE A 251 1.20 8.04 6.99
N GLU A 252 1.27 9.37 6.93
CA GLU A 252 0.39 10.24 7.73
C GLU A 252 -1.09 10.03 7.40
N LYS A 253 -1.43 9.95 6.11
CA LYS A 253 -2.81 9.72 5.67
C LYS A 253 -3.33 8.35 6.09
N PHE A 254 -2.49 7.32 6.05
CA PHE A 254 -2.84 5.99 6.56
C PHE A 254 -3.06 6.00 8.07
N MET A 255 -2.18 6.68 8.82
CA MET A 255 -2.29 6.77 10.27
C MET A 255 -3.51 7.57 10.73
N SER A 256 -3.96 8.56 9.95
CA SER A 256 -5.14 9.36 10.27
C SER A 256 -6.47 8.69 9.86
N GLU A 257 -6.50 8.00 8.71
CA GLU A 257 -7.77 7.58 8.07
C GLU A 257 -7.78 6.11 7.60
N GLY A 258 -6.61 5.48 7.45
CA GLY A 258 -6.46 4.16 6.82
C GLY A 258 -6.55 2.96 7.75
N LEU A 259 -6.75 3.17 9.05
CA LEU A 259 -6.69 2.13 10.09
C LEU A 259 -7.97 1.30 10.27
N ARG A 260 -9.01 1.57 9.46
CA ARG A 260 -10.12 0.63 9.28
C ARG A 260 -9.71 -0.48 8.32
N LEU A 261 -8.94 -1.42 8.83
CA LEU A 261 -8.34 -2.50 8.05
C LEU A 261 -9.43 -3.47 7.54
N ARG A 262 -10.46 -3.73 8.34
CA ARG A 262 -11.62 -4.57 8.01
C ARG A 262 -12.71 -4.41 9.05
N THR A 263 -13.88 -5.00 8.80
CA THR A 263 -15.09 -4.79 9.62
C THR A 263 -14.87 -4.98 11.13
N ALA A 264 -14.08 -5.98 11.53
CA ALA A 264 -13.78 -6.27 12.94
C ALA A 264 -12.32 -5.92 13.30
N CYS A 265 -11.68 -5.02 12.57
CA CYS A 265 -10.34 -4.50 12.86
C CYS A 265 -10.30 -3.04 12.43
N ASP A 266 -10.73 -2.19 13.36
CA ASP A 266 -10.74 -0.75 13.22
C ASP A 266 -9.90 -0.17 14.35
N LEU A 267 -8.76 0.41 13.98
CA LEU A 267 -7.72 0.82 14.92
C LEU A 267 -7.58 2.35 14.90
N LYS A 268 -6.98 2.88 15.95
CA LYS A 268 -6.52 4.27 16.00
C LYS A 268 -5.09 4.33 16.50
N VAL A 269 -4.37 5.36 16.08
CA VAL A 269 -3.05 5.69 16.61
C VAL A 269 -3.19 6.24 18.03
N VAL A 270 -2.39 5.70 18.94
CA VAL A 270 -2.20 6.23 20.30
C VAL A 270 -1.00 7.17 20.33
N ARG A 271 0.10 6.73 19.72
CA ARG A 271 1.36 7.48 19.70
C ARG A 271 2.21 7.08 18.50
N THR A 272 2.82 8.05 17.84
CA THR A 272 3.82 7.83 16.79
C THR A 272 5.21 8.25 17.29
N ARG A 273 6.24 7.50 16.91
CA ARG A 273 7.64 7.77 17.24
C ARG A 273 8.52 7.57 16.02
N VAL A 274 9.45 8.50 15.79
CA VAL A 274 10.57 8.26 14.89
C VAL A 274 11.67 7.58 15.69
N ILE A 275 12.01 6.35 15.31
CA ILE A 275 13.06 5.55 15.95
C ILE A 275 14.44 5.89 15.36
N SER A 276 14.48 6.23 14.07
CA SER A 276 15.72 6.64 13.43
C SER A 276 15.42 7.46 12.17
N PRO A 277 16.08 8.61 11.94
CA PRO A 277 16.87 9.35 12.92
C PRO A 277 15.98 10.01 13.98
N GLU A 278 16.28 9.82 15.27
CA GLU A 278 15.46 10.33 16.40
C GLU A 278 15.21 11.84 16.37
N THR A 279 16.10 12.59 15.71
CA THR A 279 16.00 14.05 15.58
C THR A 279 14.97 14.51 14.57
N PHE A 280 14.49 13.62 13.69
CA PHE A 280 13.50 13.95 12.67
C PHE A 280 12.09 13.95 13.28
N THR A 281 11.31 14.96 12.92
CA THR A 281 9.93 15.11 13.35
C THR A 281 9.04 14.90 12.14
N LEU A 282 8.01 14.06 12.29
CA LEU A 282 7.05 13.84 11.21
C LEU A 282 6.30 15.15 10.92
N PRO A 283 6.29 15.62 9.67
CA PRO A 283 5.52 16.79 9.27
C PRO A 283 4.02 16.47 9.30
N ASN A 284 3.19 17.47 9.58
CA ASN A 284 1.74 17.30 9.49
C ASN A 284 1.26 17.20 8.03
N ILE A 285 0.02 16.74 7.87
CA ILE A 285 -0.56 16.46 6.56
C ILE A 285 -0.73 17.71 5.69
N GLU A 286 -0.91 18.90 6.29
CA GLU A 286 -1.05 20.16 5.56
C GLU A 286 0.26 20.57 4.89
N ILE A 287 1.39 20.46 5.60
CA ILE A 287 2.72 20.73 5.06
C ILE A 287 3.03 19.74 3.94
N LEU A 288 2.78 18.45 4.17
CA LEU A 288 3.02 17.39 3.18
C LEU A 288 2.21 17.61 1.91
N THR A 289 0.93 17.93 2.04
CA THR A 289 0.03 18.19 0.91
C THR A 289 0.52 19.34 0.03
N LYS A 290 0.95 20.44 0.64
CA LYS A 290 1.48 21.59 -0.09
C LYS A 290 2.79 21.25 -0.81
N GLU A 291 3.75 20.69 -0.09
CA GLU A 291 5.06 20.33 -0.64
C GLU A 291 4.92 19.32 -1.79
N LEU A 292 3.99 18.37 -1.66
CA LEU A 292 3.72 17.36 -2.68
C LEU A 292 3.22 17.96 -3.99
N SER A 293 2.29 18.91 -3.93
CA SER A 293 1.80 19.62 -5.13
C SER A 293 2.91 20.42 -5.82
N ASP A 294 3.77 21.08 -5.04
CA ASP A 294 4.88 21.88 -5.56
C ASP A 294 5.95 20.97 -6.20
N LEU A 295 6.28 19.84 -5.58
CA LEU A 295 7.25 18.87 -6.11
C LEU A 295 6.74 18.15 -7.37
N ILE A 296 5.45 17.80 -7.44
CA ILE A 296 4.85 17.22 -8.66
C ILE A 296 5.05 18.16 -9.84
N LYS A 297 4.73 19.46 -9.66
CA LYS A 297 4.92 20.48 -10.72
C LYS A 297 6.40 20.66 -11.08
N ALA A 298 7.29 20.66 -10.09
CA ALA A 298 8.73 20.79 -10.32
C ALA A 298 9.24 19.63 -11.19
N VAL A 299 8.93 18.38 -10.82
CA VAL A 299 9.35 17.18 -11.55
C VAL A 299 8.71 17.11 -12.95
N GLU A 300 7.45 17.54 -13.09
CA GLU A 300 6.80 17.68 -14.39
C GLU A 300 7.52 18.69 -15.28
N SER A 301 7.92 19.85 -14.73
CA SER A 301 8.60 20.92 -15.46
C SER A 301 10.00 20.50 -15.95
N GLU A 302 10.65 19.56 -15.26
CA GLU A 302 11.89 18.92 -15.69
C GLU A 302 11.69 17.90 -16.83
N GLY A 303 10.44 17.67 -17.26
CA GLY A 303 10.13 16.71 -18.32
C GLY A 303 10.30 15.24 -17.92
N ARG A 304 10.26 14.94 -16.61
CA ARG A 304 10.44 13.59 -16.07
C ARG A 304 9.19 12.73 -16.17
N PHE A 305 8.01 13.33 -16.28
CA PHE A 305 6.72 12.66 -16.35
C PHE A 305 6.26 12.42 -17.78
N ALA A 306 5.41 11.39 -17.95
CA ALA A 306 4.66 11.21 -19.18
C ALA A 306 3.80 12.45 -19.48
N LYS A 307 3.56 12.73 -20.77
CA LYS A 307 2.67 13.79 -21.24
C LYS A 307 1.63 13.19 -22.18
N PRO A 308 0.34 13.12 -21.79
CA PRO A 308 -0.21 13.48 -20.46
C PRO A 308 0.33 12.58 -19.33
N SER A 309 0.22 13.04 -18.07
CA SER A 309 0.68 12.29 -16.89
C SER A 309 -0.07 10.97 -16.71
N ILE A 310 -1.33 10.91 -17.13
CA ILE A 310 -2.12 9.68 -17.16
C ILE A 310 -1.91 8.98 -18.50
N THR A 311 -1.20 7.85 -18.47
CA THR A 311 -1.01 7.03 -19.66
C THR A 311 -2.17 6.04 -19.79
N ASN A 312 -2.85 6.04 -20.93
CA ASN A 312 -3.97 5.15 -21.18
C ASN A 312 -3.52 3.95 -22.02
N VAL A 313 -3.92 2.75 -21.60
CA VAL A 313 -3.70 1.49 -22.32
C VAL A 313 -5.01 0.72 -22.49
N SER A 314 -5.06 -0.21 -23.43
CA SER A 314 -6.28 -0.98 -23.73
C SER A 314 -6.04 -2.47 -23.57
N PHE A 315 -6.70 -3.10 -22.60
CA PHE A 315 -6.72 -4.55 -22.44
C PHE A 315 -7.83 -5.17 -23.28
N LYS A 316 -7.50 -6.17 -24.10
CA LYS A 316 -8.45 -6.79 -25.04
C LYS A 316 -8.99 -8.16 -24.63
N GLY A 317 -8.43 -8.78 -23.59
CA GLY A 317 -8.68 -10.19 -23.27
C GLY A 317 -7.72 -11.10 -24.00
#